data_AF-A0A969AY16-F1
#
_entry.id   AF-A0A969AY16-F1
#
_cell.length_a   1.000
_cell.length_b   1.000
_cell.length_c   1.000
_cell.angle_alpha   90.00
_cell.angle_beta   90.00
_cell.angle_gamma   90.00
#
_symmetry.space_group_name_H-M   'P 1'
#
loop_
_entity.id
_entity.type
_entity.pdbx_description
1 polymer ?
#
loop_
_entity_poly.entity_id
_entity_poly.type
_entity_poly.pdbx_seq_one_letter_code
_entity_poly.pdbx_strand_id
1 'polypeptide(L)'
;MRYVKNNMMMRNSQLDTLKTEINKYQLEQYKKLSYAITILIMFFIGAPLGAIIKRGGLGVPVLISLSFFILFYVISMICEKWTRTDVMDPLLAAWMANIILFPAGLFFMKQARNDARLFETDFYSVVFAKIKAYFISLSLMVRKRPDR
;
A
#
# COMPACT_ATOMS: atom_id res chain seq x y z
N MET A 1 4.25 42.92 31.35
CA MET A 1 4.46 41.45 31.25
C MET A 1 3.85 40.78 30.00
N ARG A 2 2.71 41.23 29.45
CA ARG A 2 2.08 40.62 28.26
C ARG A 2 2.94 40.66 26.98
N TYR A 3 3.72 41.72 26.78
CA TYR A 3 4.61 41.88 25.61
C TYR A 3 5.73 40.83 25.56
N VAL A 4 6.35 40.54 26.71
CA VAL A 4 7.39 39.50 26.82
C VAL A 4 6.80 38.11 26.54
N LYS A 5 5.57 37.84 27.02
CA LYS A 5 4.85 36.59 26.71
C LYS A 5 4.56 36.44 25.21
N ASN A 6 4.12 37.51 24.53
CA ASN A 6 3.87 37.46 23.08
C ASN A 6 5.14 37.16 22.29
N ASN A 7 6.27 37.79 22.64
CA ASN A 7 7.54 37.53 21.98
C ASN A 7 8.06 36.10 22.23
N MET A 8 7.88 35.55 23.44
CA MET A 8 8.23 34.15 23.70
C MET A 8 7.31 33.16 22.97
N MET A 9 6.01 33.46 22.89
CA MET A 9 5.04 32.63 22.16
C MET A 9 5.34 32.62 20.66
N MET A 10 5.71 33.77 20.08
CA MET A 10 6.16 33.88 18.69
C MET A 10 7.48 33.12 18.44
N ARG A 11 8.43 33.17 19.37
CA ARG A 11 9.67 32.37 19.22
C ARG A 11 9.40 30.87 19.30
N ASN A 12 8.50 30.43 20.17
CA ASN A 12 8.14 29.01 20.27
C ASN A 12 7.44 28.52 18.99
N SER A 13 6.49 29.28 18.46
CA SER A 13 5.84 28.92 17.20
C SER A 13 6.81 28.89 16.02
N GLN A 14 7.80 29.79 15.98
CA GLN A 14 8.89 29.77 14.99
C GLN A 14 9.79 28.54 15.12
N LEU A 15 10.06 28.08 16.35
CA LEU A 15 10.84 26.85 16.57
C LEU A 15 10.07 25.61 16.09
N ASP A 16 8.77 25.57 16.33
CA ASP A 16 7.94 24.43 15.92
C ASP A 16 7.74 24.36 14.40
N THR A 17 7.61 25.51 13.73
CA THR A 17 7.58 25.54 12.25
C THR A 17 8.93 25.12 11.67
N LEU A 18 10.05 25.60 12.21
CA LEU A 18 11.39 25.17 11.75
C LEU A 18 11.60 23.66 11.88
N LYS A 19 11.21 23.07 13.02
CA LYS A 19 11.27 21.60 13.21
C LYS A 19 10.44 20.86 12.17
N THR A 20 9.23 21.35 11.90
CA THR A 20 8.32 20.74 10.92
C THR A 20 8.92 20.77 9.52
N GLU A 21 9.57 21.88 9.13
CA GLU A 21 10.26 21.98 7.83
C GLU A 21 11.47 21.05 7.73
N ILE A 22 12.25 20.90 8.80
CA ILE A 22 13.36 19.93 8.86
C ILE A 22 12.85 18.50 8.69
N ASN A 23 11.78 18.14 9.41
CA ASN A 23 11.18 16.81 9.34
C ASN A 23 10.64 16.49 7.93
N LYS A 24 10.02 17.47 7.26
CA LYS A 24 9.58 17.32 5.86
C LYS A 24 10.77 17.06 4.92
N TYR A 25 11.84 17.85 5.06
CA TYR A 25 13.02 17.69 4.20
C TYR A 25 13.67 16.32 4.39
N GLN A 26 13.83 15.86 5.63
CA GLN A 26 14.36 14.54 5.94
C GLN A 26 13.45 13.42 5.40
N LEU A 27 12.13 13.56 5.55
CA LEU A 27 11.16 12.61 5.00
C LEU A 27 11.32 12.44 3.48
N GLU A 28 11.44 13.55 2.75
CA GLU A 28 11.62 13.51 1.29
C GLU A 28 12.92 12.79 0.88
N GLN A 29 13.99 12.94 1.66
CA GLN A 29 15.24 12.22 1.42
C GLN A 29 15.07 10.71 1.59
N TYR A 30 14.49 10.27 2.72
CA TYR A 30 14.27 8.85 2.98
C TYR A 30 13.26 8.21 2.01
N LYS A 31 12.24 8.95 1.57
CA LYS A 31 11.26 8.48 0.59
C LYS A 31 11.90 8.07 -0.73
N LYS A 32 12.86 8.86 -1.24
CA LYS A 32 13.55 8.55 -2.51
C LYS A 32 14.25 7.19 -2.45
N LEU A 33 14.93 6.90 -1.33
CA LEU A 33 15.58 5.60 -1.10
C LEU A 33 14.55 4.49 -0.90
N SER A 34 13.51 4.75 -0.12
CA SER A 34 12.43 3.80 0.14
C SER A 34 11.74 3.35 -1.14
N TYR A 35 11.44 4.27 -2.07
CA TYR A 35 10.79 3.95 -3.34
C TYR A 35 11.64 3.04 -4.24
N ALA A 36 12.97 3.21 -4.25
CA ALA A 36 13.85 2.30 -4.97
C ALA A 36 13.74 0.86 -4.42
N ILE A 37 13.68 0.71 -3.10
CA ILE A 37 13.49 -0.59 -2.43
C ILE A 37 12.09 -1.16 -2.73
N THR A 38 11.05 -0.33 -2.74
CA THR A 38 9.67 -0.75 -3.06
C THR A 38 9.60 -1.42 -4.43
N ILE A 39 10.31 -0.89 -5.44
CA ILE A 39 10.32 -1.47 -6.80
C ILE A 39 10.88 -2.90 -6.76
N LEU A 40 11.92 -3.16 -5.98
CA LEU A 40 12.46 -4.51 -5.80
C LEU A 40 11.45 -5.44 -5.11
N ILE A 41 10.73 -4.95 -4.10
CA ILE A 41 9.68 -5.71 -3.41
C ILE A 41 8.54 -6.04 -4.38
N MET A 42 8.10 -5.07 -5.18
CA MET A 42 7.06 -5.26 -6.20
C MET A 42 7.51 -6.24 -7.28
N PHE A 43 8.78 -6.25 -7.66
CA PHE A 43 9.34 -7.26 -8.55
C PHE A 43 9.24 -8.66 -7.95
N PHE A 44 9.55 -8.82 -6.66
CA PHE A 44 9.38 -10.11 -5.97
C PHE A 44 7.93 -10.54 -5.80
N ILE A 45 6.96 -9.63 -5.88
CA ILE A 45 5.54 -9.97 -5.92
C ILE A 45 5.13 -10.33 -7.36
N GLY A 46 5.50 -9.51 -8.35
CA GLY A 46 5.08 -9.67 -9.74
C GLY A 46 5.71 -10.86 -10.46
N ALA A 47 7.00 -11.14 -10.22
CA ALA A 47 7.73 -12.25 -10.84
C ALA A 47 7.12 -13.64 -10.54
N PRO A 48 6.87 -14.02 -9.27
CA PRO A 48 6.20 -15.28 -8.98
C PRO A 48 4.77 -15.35 -9.51
N LEU A 49 4.00 -14.27 -9.38
CA LEU A 49 2.61 -14.24 -9.86
C LEU A 49 2.52 -14.41 -11.38
N GLY A 50 3.43 -13.80 -12.13
CA GLY A 50 3.54 -13.96 -13.58
C GLY A 50 3.95 -15.38 -14.00
N ALA A 51 4.82 -16.04 -13.22
CA ALA A 51 5.23 -17.42 -13.48
C ALA A 51 4.16 -18.46 -13.14
N ILE A 52 3.32 -18.18 -12.15
CA ILE A 52 2.19 -19.03 -11.73
C ILE A 52 1.09 -18.99 -12.80
N ILE A 53 0.66 -17.81 -13.24
CA ILE A 53 -0.57 -17.67 -14.02
C ILE A 53 -0.27 -17.80 -15.53
N LYS A 54 0.00 -19.03 -16.00
CA LYS A 54 0.33 -19.31 -17.42
C LYS A 54 -0.87 -19.37 -18.39
N ARG A 55 -2.12 -19.34 -17.90
CA ARG A 55 -3.34 -19.42 -18.75
C ARG A 55 -4.22 -18.15 -18.74
N GLY A 56 -3.80 -17.10 -18.03
CA GLY A 56 -4.41 -15.77 -18.10
C GLY A 56 -3.59 -14.87 -19.03
N GLY A 57 -4.23 -14.03 -19.84
CA GLY A 57 -3.53 -13.08 -20.70
C GLY A 57 -2.58 -12.16 -19.93
N LEU A 58 -1.64 -11.51 -20.63
CA LEU A 58 -0.56 -10.66 -20.07
C LEU A 58 -1.02 -9.62 -19.02
N GLY A 59 -2.32 -9.27 -18.98
CA GLY A 59 -2.88 -8.29 -18.05
C GLY A 59 -3.16 -8.78 -16.62
N VAL A 60 -3.36 -10.07 -16.35
CA VAL A 60 -3.68 -10.57 -15.00
C VAL A 60 -2.55 -10.32 -13.98
N PRO A 61 -1.29 -10.68 -14.25
CA PRO A 61 -0.18 -10.37 -13.33
C PRO A 61 0.07 -8.86 -13.18
N VAL A 62 -0.20 -8.08 -14.23
CA VAL A 62 -0.08 -6.61 -14.21
C VAL A 62 -1.13 -6.00 -13.28
N LEU A 63 -2.39 -6.41 -13.38
CA LEU A 63 -3.49 -5.93 -12.52
C LEU A 63 -3.23 -6.23 -11.03
N ILE A 64 -2.73 -7.42 -10.71
CA ILE A 64 -2.43 -7.80 -9.33
C ILE A 64 -1.26 -6.95 -8.81
N SER A 65 -0.20 -6.78 -9.60
CA SER A 65 0.93 -5.92 -9.23
C SER A 65 0.50 -4.46 -9.01
N LEU A 66 -0.40 -3.95 -9.86
CA LEU A 66 -0.97 -2.62 -9.73
C LEU A 66 -1.83 -2.48 -8.45
N SER A 67 -2.58 -3.51 -8.07
CA SER A 67 -3.35 -3.50 -6.83
C SER A 67 -2.44 -3.36 -5.60
N PHE A 68 -1.32 -4.10 -5.55
CA PHE A 68 -0.32 -3.94 -4.50
C PHE A 68 0.36 -2.57 -4.53
N PHE A 69 0.61 -2.01 -5.72
CA PHE A 69 1.14 -0.65 -5.86
C PHE A 69 0.21 0.41 -5.26
N ILE A 70 -1.10 0.29 -5.48
CA ILE A 70 -2.09 1.18 -4.87
C ILE A 70 -2.09 1.02 -3.34
N LEU A 71 -2.04 -0.22 -2.83
CA LEU A 71 -1.93 -0.46 -1.38
C LEU A 71 -0.70 0.21 -0.77
N PHE A 72 0.46 0.05 -1.40
CA PHE A 72 1.69 0.73 -0.99
C PHE A 72 1.52 2.25 -0.97
N TYR A 73 0.92 2.82 -2.01
CA TYR A 73 0.72 4.27 -2.11
C TYR A 73 -0.21 4.80 -1.02
N VAL A 74 -1.31 4.10 -0.73
CA VAL A 74 -2.27 4.48 0.32
C VAL A 74 -1.62 4.42 1.70
N ILE A 75 -0.88 3.34 2.00
CA ILE A 75 -0.14 3.22 3.27
C ILE A 75 0.86 4.37 3.40
N SER A 76 1.66 4.61 2.36
CA SER A 76 2.67 5.69 2.35
C SER A 76 2.03 7.05 2.60
N MET A 77 0.87 7.34 1.97
CA MET A 77 0.14 8.58 2.20
C MET A 77 -0.31 8.74 3.66
N ILE A 78 -0.74 7.65 4.31
CA ILE A 78 -1.13 7.69 5.73
C ILE A 78 0.10 7.98 6.61
N CYS A 79 1.23 7.30 6.35
CA CYS A 79 2.48 7.53 7.08
C CYS A 79 2.96 8.99 6.95
N GLU A 80 2.89 9.57 5.74
CA GLU A 80 3.25 10.97 5.50
C GLU A 80 2.37 11.95 6.28
N LYS A 81 1.06 11.66 6.39
CA LYS A 81 0.15 12.47 7.21
C LYS A 81 0.52 12.38 8.70
N TRP A 82 0.95 11.22 9.17
CA TRP A 82 1.38 11.03 10.57
C TRP A 82 2.68 11.75 10.88
N THR A 83 3.65 11.80 9.95
CA THR A 83 4.87 12.59 10.14
C THR A 83 4.59 14.10 10.16
N ARG A 84 3.63 14.59 9.36
CA ARG A 84 3.26 16.02 9.36
C ARG A 84 2.57 16.46 10.66
N THR A 85 1.99 15.53 11.40
CA THR A 85 1.38 15.78 12.71
C THR A 85 2.34 15.49 13.87
N ASP A 86 3.62 15.26 13.55
CA ASP A 86 4.69 14.92 14.52
C ASP A 86 4.37 13.67 15.37
N VAL A 87 3.50 12.80 14.85
CA VAL A 87 3.13 11.52 15.50
C VAL A 87 4.19 10.45 15.23
N MET A 88 4.91 10.56 14.12
CA MET A 88 5.82 9.52 13.68
C MET A 88 7.08 10.05 13.00
N ASP A 89 8.23 9.48 13.37
CA ASP A 89 9.54 9.84 12.82
C ASP A 89 9.58 9.75 11.29
N PRO A 90 10.20 10.73 10.60
CA PRO A 90 10.37 10.73 9.15
C PRO A 90 11.01 9.46 8.59
N LEU A 91 11.99 8.91 9.33
CA LEU A 91 12.69 7.68 8.96
C LEU A 91 11.72 6.49 8.98
N LEU A 92 11.00 6.30 10.08
CA LEU A 92 10.07 5.18 10.19
C LEU A 92 8.97 5.30 9.14
N ALA A 93 8.43 6.51 8.93
CA ALA A 93 7.35 6.76 7.97
C ALA A 93 7.70 6.40 6.54
N ALA A 94 8.92 6.72 6.11
CA ALA A 94 9.39 6.34 4.79
C ALA A 94 9.51 4.81 4.63
N TRP A 95 9.87 4.08 5.69
CA TRP A 95 10.15 2.63 5.62
C TRP A 95 8.97 1.74 6.01
N MET A 96 7.96 2.23 6.72
CA MET A 96 6.82 1.42 7.18
C MET A 96 6.11 0.69 6.05
N ALA A 97 5.85 1.38 4.93
CA ALA A 97 5.19 0.76 3.80
C ALA A 97 6.01 -0.43 3.26
N ASN A 98 7.34 -0.31 3.20
CA ASN A 98 8.22 -1.41 2.78
C ASN A 98 8.24 -2.54 3.80
N ILE A 99 8.29 -2.24 5.10
CA ILE A 99 8.29 -3.25 6.18
C ILE A 99 7.01 -4.08 6.14
N ILE A 100 5.87 -3.48 5.80
CA ILE A 100 4.59 -4.18 5.68
C ILE A 100 4.55 -5.01 4.40
N LEU A 101 5.03 -4.48 3.27
CA LEU A 101 4.95 -5.16 1.97
C LEU A 101 6.01 -6.25 1.78
N PHE A 102 7.18 -6.11 2.38
CA PHE A 102 8.29 -7.05 2.28
C PHE A 102 7.93 -8.49 2.71
N PRO A 103 7.34 -8.74 3.90
CA PRO A 103 6.91 -10.07 4.29
C PRO A 103 5.78 -10.62 3.40
N ALA A 104 4.91 -9.75 2.88
CA ALA A 104 3.90 -10.16 1.90
C ALA A 104 4.57 -10.65 0.61
N GLY A 105 5.56 -9.93 0.09
CA GLY A 105 6.33 -10.35 -1.09
C GLY A 105 7.08 -11.66 -0.87
N LEU A 106 7.74 -11.84 0.28
CA LEU A 106 8.39 -13.10 0.63
C LEU A 106 7.39 -14.26 0.75
N PHE A 107 6.21 -14.02 1.31
CA PHE A 107 5.14 -15.00 1.38
C PHE A 107 4.71 -15.46 -0.02
N PHE A 108 4.46 -14.52 -0.94
CA PHE A 108 4.11 -14.85 -2.33
C PHE A 108 5.23 -15.58 -3.07
N MET A 109 6.48 -15.20 -2.84
CA MET A 109 7.63 -15.91 -3.42
C MET A 109 7.72 -17.37 -2.93
N LYS A 110 7.48 -17.61 -1.63
CA LYS A 110 7.44 -18.97 -1.06
C LYS A 110 6.24 -19.76 -1.58
N GLN A 111 5.07 -19.13 -1.67
CA GLN A 111 3.85 -19.70 -2.23
C GLN A 111 4.10 -20.17 -3.67
N ALA A 112 4.72 -19.34 -4.51
CA ALA A 112 5.04 -19.69 -5.90
C ALA A 112 5.98 -20.88 -6.04
N ARG A 113 6.96 -20.99 -5.14
CA ARG A 113 7.91 -22.11 -5.11
C ARG A 113 7.23 -23.42 -4.72
N ASN A 114 6.25 -23.38 -3.81
CA ASN A 114 5.48 -24.55 -3.41
C ASN A 114 4.35 -24.88 -4.41
N ASP A 115 3.71 -23.87 -5.00
CA ASP A 115 2.59 -24.02 -5.94
C ASP A 115 3.02 -24.36 -7.36
N ALA A 116 4.32 -24.27 -7.70
CA ALA A 116 4.87 -24.94 -8.88
C ALA A 116 4.56 -26.46 -8.91
N ARG A 117 4.13 -27.06 -7.78
CA ARG A 117 3.69 -28.46 -7.69
C ARG A 117 2.18 -28.64 -7.38
N LEU A 118 1.41 -27.57 -7.17
CA LEU A 118 -0.05 -27.62 -6.85
C LEU A 118 -0.93 -27.04 -7.97
N PHE A 119 -0.43 -27.02 -9.21
CA PHE A 119 -1.27 -26.78 -10.38
C PHE A 119 -2.15 -27.97 -10.69
N GLU A 120 -3.30 -28.07 -10.01
CA GLU A 120 -4.54 -28.38 -10.71
C GLU A 120 -5.48 -27.18 -10.69
N THR A 121 -5.89 -26.83 -11.89
CA THR A 121 -6.83 -25.83 -12.43
C THR A 121 -8.05 -25.38 -11.59
N ASP A 122 -8.32 -25.98 -10.43
CA ASP A 122 -9.62 -25.90 -9.76
C ASP A 122 -9.79 -24.71 -8.78
N PHE A 123 -8.72 -24.16 -8.19
CA PHE A 123 -8.91 -23.09 -7.19
C PHE A 123 -9.25 -21.73 -7.82
N TYR A 124 -8.71 -21.44 -9.02
CA TYR A 124 -8.93 -20.15 -9.68
C TYR A 124 -10.34 -20.01 -10.27
N SER A 125 -10.89 -21.09 -10.84
CA SER A 125 -12.26 -21.11 -11.35
C SER A 125 -13.28 -20.90 -10.22
N VAL A 126 -13.01 -21.44 -9.02
CA VAL A 126 -13.88 -21.32 -7.85
C VAL A 126 -13.87 -19.90 -7.27
N VAL A 127 -12.70 -19.26 -7.15
CA VAL A 127 -12.63 -17.87 -6.63
C VAL A 127 -13.27 -16.87 -7.60
N PHE A 128 -13.02 -17.02 -8.91
CA PHE A 128 -13.66 -16.16 -9.91
C PHE A 128 -15.17 -16.40 -9.99
N ALA A 129 -15.63 -17.64 -9.87
CA ALA A 129 -17.05 -17.97 -9.77
C ALA A 129 -17.69 -17.36 -8.51
N LYS A 130 -17.00 -17.37 -7.37
CA LYS A 130 -17.51 -16.80 -6.11
C LYS A 130 -17.65 -15.27 -6.18
N ILE A 131 -16.68 -14.59 -6.79
CA ILE A 131 -16.72 -13.14 -7.00
C ILE A 131 -17.82 -12.75 -8.00
N LYS A 132 -17.94 -13.48 -9.12
CA LYS A 132 -19.01 -13.29 -10.10
C LYS A 132 -20.39 -13.57 -9.48
N ALA A 133 -20.52 -14.60 -8.65
CA ALA A 133 -21.75 -14.94 -7.94
C ALA A 133 -22.14 -13.87 -6.91
N TYR A 134 -21.17 -13.30 -6.19
CA TYR A 134 -21.43 -12.19 -5.26
C TYR A 134 -21.97 -10.96 -6.01
N PHE A 135 -21.34 -10.60 -7.13
CA PHE A 135 -21.75 -9.45 -7.94
C PHE A 135 -23.13 -9.65 -8.60
N ILE A 136 -23.43 -10.87 -9.07
CA ILE A 136 -24.75 -11.23 -9.60
C ILE A 136 -25.81 -11.24 -8.48
N SER A 137 -25.50 -11.78 -7.30
CA SER A 137 -26.44 -11.76 -6.18
C SER A 137 -26.77 -10.34 -5.74
N LEU A 138 -25.79 -9.44 -5.80
CA LEU A 138 -25.96 -8.02 -5.48
C LEU A 138 -26.79 -7.30 -6.55
N SER A 139 -26.63 -7.64 -7.84
CA SER A 139 -27.47 -7.09 -8.91
C SER A 139 -28.92 -7.60 -8.85
N LEU A 140 -29.14 -8.82 -8.36
CA LEU A 140 -30.48 -9.39 -8.17
C LEU A 140 -31.21 -8.82 -6.95
N MET A 141 -30.49 -8.44 -5.89
CA MET A 141 -31.06 -7.71 -4.75
C MET A 141 -31.50 -6.28 -5.12
N VAL A 142 -30.83 -5.63 -6.07
CA VAL A 142 -31.20 -4.27 -6.54
C VAL A 142 -32.42 -4.28 -7.46
N ARG A 143 -32.68 -5.37 -8.21
CA ARG A 143 -33.84 -5.49 -9.12
C ARG A 143 -35.14 -5.90 -8.42
N LYS A 144 -35.09 -6.31 -7.15
CA LYS A 144 -36.28 -6.68 -6.36
C LYS A 144 -36.78 -5.48 -5.53
N ARG A 145 -36.97 -4.33 -6.16
CA ARG A 145 -37.93 -3.34 -5.65
C ARG A 145 -39.29 -3.71 -6.25
N PRO A 146 -40.30 -4.07 -5.43
CA PRO A 146 -41.63 -4.36 -5.92
C PRO A 146 -42.21 -3.08 -6.52
N ASP A 147 -42.44 -3.09 -7.84
CA ASP A 147 -43.38 -2.19 -8.48
C ASP A 147 -44.76 -2.43 -7.85
N ARG A 148 -45.37 -1.34 -7.37
CA ARG A 148 -46.83 -1.23 -7.37
C ARG A 148 -47.27 -0.85 -8.76
#